data_AF-A0A8H3APN0-F1
#
_entry.id   AF-A0A8H3APN0-F1
#
_cell.length_a   1.000
_cell.length_b   1.000
_cell.length_c   1.000
_cell.angle_alpha   90.00
_cell.angle_beta   90.00
_cell.angle_gamma   90.00
#
_symmetry.space_group_name_H-M   'P 1'
#
loop_
_entity.id
_entity.type
_entity.pdbx_description
1 polymer ?
#
loop_
_entity_poly.entity_id
_entity_poly.type
_entity_poly.pdbx_seq_one_letter_code
_entity_poly.pdbx_strand_id
1 'polypeptide(L)' 'MMHVVVKKATPVRPRKVIPERSIYGNILWAVLTSCWSYDPDLRPNAQTILDALRPLTPDKLEELEEKVAERDESDDD' A
#
# COMPACT_ATOMS: atom_id res chain seq x y z
N MET A 1 20.30 4.98 -3.04
CA MET A 1 20.64 5.34 -1.65
C MET A 1 20.81 6.86 -1.44
N MET A 2 21.54 7.59 -2.28
CA MET A 2 21.71 9.05 -2.12
C MET A 2 20.39 9.86 -2.17
N HIS A 3 19.37 9.42 -2.91
CA HIS A 3 18.10 10.18 -3.01
C HIS A 3 17.37 10.32 -1.66
N VAL A 4 17.36 9.25 -0.85
CA VAL A 4 16.69 9.29 0.47
C VAL A 4 17.52 10.07 1.48
N VAL A 5 18.84 9.84 1.54
CA VAL A 5 19.72 10.44 2.55
C VAL A 5 20.06 11.90 2.24
N VAL A 6 20.29 12.23 0.97
CA VAL A 6 20.70 13.58 0.53
C VAL A 6 19.47 14.45 0.25
N LYS A 7 18.44 13.90 -0.39
CA LYS A 7 17.26 14.70 -0.81
C LYS A 7 16.06 14.54 0.13
N LYS A 8 16.14 13.67 1.15
CA LYS A 8 15.01 13.33 2.04
C LYS A 8 13.75 12.93 1.28
N ALA A 9 13.92 12.33 0.10
CA ALA A 9 12.82 11.99 -0.80
C ALA A 9 12.72 10.48 -0.97
N THR A 10 11.52 9.94 -0.76
CA THR A 10 11.18 8.55 -1.06
C THR A 10 10.68 8.43 -2.49
N PRO A 11 10.77 7.22 -3.11
CA PRO A 11 10.17 6.94 -4.41
C PRO A 11 8.67 7.22 -4.44
N VAL A 12 8.17 7.61 -5.62
CA VAL A 12 6.74 7.75 -5.88
C VAL A 12 6.11 6.37 -6.01
N ARG A 13 4.89 6.21 -5.47
CA ARG A 13 4.13 4.96 -5.56
C ARG A 13 3.82 4.61 -7.03
N PRO A 14 4.18 3.41 -7.51
CA PRO A 14 3.83 2.97 -8.86
C PRO A 14 2.36 2.51 -8.89
N ARG A 15 1.42 3.45 -8.95
CA ARG A 15 -0.04 3.22 -8.81
C ARG A 15 -0.61 2.17 -9.77
N LYS A 16 0.00 1.98 -10.94
CA LYS A 16 -0.41 0.96 -11.93
C LYS A 16 -0.25 -0.48 -11.43
N VAL A 17 0.68 -0.72 -10.52
CA VAL A 17 1.01 -2.07 -10.01
C VAL A 17 0.83 -2.19 -8.50
N ILE A 18 0.77 -1.07 -7.77
CA ILE A 18 0.44 -1.03 -6.34
C ILE A 18 -0.74 -0.05 -6.18
N PRO A 19 -1.99 -0.51 -6.38
CA PRO A 19 -3.16 0.36 -6.40
C PRO A 19 -3.47 0.96 -5.03
N GLU A 20 -3.93 2.22 -4.99
CA GLU A 20 -4.25 2.93 -3.74
C GLU A 20 -5.56 2.46 -3.10
N ARG A 21 -6.47 1.96 -3.93
CA ARG A 21 -7.75 1.37 -3.54
C ARG A 21 -7.66 -0.12 -3.23
N SER A 22 -6.44 -0.62 -2.98
CA SER A 22 -6.19 -1.99 -2.52
C SER A 22 -5.66 -1.96 -1.08
N ILE A 23 -6.29 -2.73 -0.18
CA ILE A 23 -5.82 -2.89 1.21
C ILE A 23 -4.39 -3.43 1.20
N TYR A 24 -4.15 -4.48 0.44
CA TYR A 24 -2.83 -5.10 0.31
C TYR A 24 -1.85 -4.23 -0.47
N GLY A 25 -2.32 -3.44 -1.44
CA GLY A 25 -1.51 -2.41 -2.08
C GLY A 25 -0.98 -1.39 -1.06
N ASN A 26 -1.82 -0.95 -0.11
CA ASN A 26 -1.42 -0.03 0.95
C ASN A 26 -0.43 -0.66 1.93
N ILE A 27 -0.64 -1.93 2.31
CA ILE A 27 0.31 -2.69 3.15
C ILE A 27 1.67 -2.79 2.44
N LEU A 28 1.69 -3.23 1.17
CA LEU A 28 2.93 -3.36 0.40
C LEU A 28 3.66 -2.02 0.29
N TRP A 29 2.93 -0.94 0.01
CA TRP A 29 3.53 0.39 -0.09
C TRP A 29 4.10 0.88 1.24
N ALA A 30 3.42 0.63 2.36
CA ALA A 30 3.91 0.97 3.69
C ALA A 30 5.20 0.21 4.04
N VAL A 31 5.25 -1.09 3.72
CA VAL A 31 6.44 -1.92 3.91
C VAL A 31 7.63 -1.36 3.12
N LEU A 32 7.46 -1.09 1.82
CA LEU A 32 8.52 -0.54 0.96
C LEU A 32 9.00 0.84 1.44
N THR A 33 8.08 1.71 1.85
CA THR A 33 8.44 3.08 2.29
C THR A 33 9.11 3.10 3.67
N SER A 34 8.77 2.17 4.57
CA SER A 34 9.45 2.02 5.86
C SER A 34 10.94 1.65 5.74
N CYS A 35 11.30 0.85 4.74
CA CYS A 35 12.70 0.54 4.40
C CYS A 35 13.52 1.80 4.03
N TRP A 36 12.84 2.86 3.61
CA TRP A 36 13.43 4.15 3.26
C TRP A 36 13.23 5.22 4.34
N SER A 37 13.00 4.83 5.60
CA SER A 37 13.04 5.79 6.70
C SER A 37 14.36 6.56 6.69
N TYR A 38 14.26 7.89 6.82
CA TYR A 38 15.43 8.76 6.92
C TYR A 38 16.26 8.40 8.14
N ASP A 39 15.58 8.24 9.29
CA ASP A 39 16.18 7.70 10.50
C ASP A 39 16.47 6.20 10.31
N PRO A 40 17.74 5.76 10.37
CA PRO A 40 18.10 4.36 10.22
C PRO A 40 17.51 3.46 11.31
N ASP A 41 17.31 3.96 12.53
CA ASP A 41 16.83 3.16 13.67
C ASP A 41 15.33 2.82 13.52
N LEU A 42 14.61 3.60 12.71
CA LEU A 42 13.21 3.34 12.37
C LEU A 42 13.05 2.35 11.20
N ARG A 43 14.15 1.93 10.55
CA ARG A 43 14.05 0.95 9.46
C ARG A 43 13.77 -0.44 10.04
N PRO A 44 12.79 -1.16 9.49
CA PRO A 44 12.50 -2.51 9.95
C PRO A 44 13.65 -3.47 9.63
N ASN A 45 13.84 -4.47 10.48
CA ASN A 45 14.74 -5.58 10.18
C ASN A 45 14.10 -6.55 9.16
N ALA A 46 14.92 -7.44 8.61
CA ALA A 46 14.48 -8.38 7.57
C ALA A 46 13.36 -9.34 8.04
N GLN A 47 13.36 -9.73 9.31
CA GLN A 47 12.33 -10.62 9.86
C GLN A 47 10.96 -9.92 9.89
N THR A 48 10.92 -8.67 10.38
CA THR A 48 9.71 -7.84 10.36
C THR A 48 9.16 -7.65 8.95
N ILE A 49 10.04 -7.43 7.96
CA ILE A 49 9.65 -7.33 6.55
C ILE A 49 9.05 -8.65 6.05
N LEU A 50 9.70 -9.78 6.32
CA LEU A 50 9.23 -11.09 5.89
C LEU A 50 7.84 -11.42 6.44
N ASP A 51 7.61 -11.14 7.72
CA ASP A 51 6.32 -11.38 8.37
C ASP A 51 5.21 -10.48 7.79
N ALA A 52 5.53 -9.22 7.48
CA ALA A 52 4.59 -8.29 6.84
C ALA A 52 4.27 -8.65 5.38
N LEU A 53 5.24 -9.24 4.65
CA LEU A 53 5.07 -9.67 3.26
C LEU A 53 4.38 -11.04 3.14
N ARG A 54 4.44 -11.90 4.16
CA ARG A 54 3.88 -13.26 4.14
C ARG A 54 2.41 -13.36 3.68
N PRO A 55 1.49 -12.47 4.08
CA PRO A 55 0.09 -12.57 3.63
C PRO A 55 -0.16 -12.01 2.23
N LEU A 56 0.82 -11.31 1.63
CA LEU A 56 0.72 -10.67 0.32
C LEU A 56 0.93 -11.69 -0.79
N THR A 57 0.00 -11.71 -1.73
CA THR A 57 0.09 -12.45 -2.99
C THR A 57 -0.36 -11.54 -4.14
N PRO A 58 0.07 -11.77 -5.39
CA PRO A 58 -0.27 -10.89 -6.51
C PRO A 58 -1.78 -10.68 -6.71
N ASP A 59 -2.58 -11.73 -6.52
CA ASP A 59 -4.06 -11.73 -6.55
C ASP A 59 -4.69 -10.81 -5.50
N LYS A 60 -4.01 -10.61 -4.36
CA LYS A 60 -4.53 -9.76 -3.29
C LYS A 60 -4.34 -8.27 -3.53
N LEU A 61 -3.52 -7.89 -4.51
CA LEU A 61 -3.24 -6.47 -4.84
C LEU A 61 -4.37 -5.80 -5.64
N GLU A 62 -5.44 -6.51 -5.96
CA GLU A 62 -6.59 -5.99 -6.70
C GLU A 62 -7.29 -4.83 -5.96
N GLU A 63 -7.89 -3.93 -6.74
CA GLU A 63 -8.67 -2.80 -6.21
C GLU A 63 -10.02 -3.29 -5.67
N LEU A 64 -10.51 -2.66 -4.61
CA LEU A 64 -11.87 -2.86 -4.15
C LEU A 64 -12.84 -2.29 -5.21
N GLU A 65 -13.69 -3.15 -5.78
CA GLU A 65 -14.81 -2.69 -6.60
C GLU A 65 -15.77 -1.87 -5.72
N GLU A 66 -16.04 -0.62 -6.12
CA GLU A 66 -17.11 0.17 -5.54
C GLU A 66 -18.43 -0.52 -5.88
N LYS A 67 -19.05 -1.21 -4.90
CA LYS A 67 -20.47 -1.57 -5.01
C LYS A 67 -21.25 -0.27 -5.04
N VAL A 68 -21.69 0.14 -6.23
CA VAL A 68 -22.69 1.19 -6.38
C VAL A 68 -23.92 0.71 -5.62
N ALA A 69 -24.26 1.38 -4.52
CA ALA A 69 -25.49 1.11 -3.81
C ALA A 69 -26.64 1.41 -4.76
N GLU A 70 -27.31 0.37 -5.26
CA GLU A 70 -28.61 0.50 -5.91
C GLU A 70 -29.52 1.19 -4.89
N ARG A 71 -29.91 2.44 -5.18
CA ARG A 71 -31.02 3.06 -4.48
C ARG A 71 -32.26 2.38 -5.02
N ASP A 72 -32.80 1.46 -4.23
CA ASP A 72 -34.18 1.02 -4.38
C ASP A 72 -35.06 2.26 -4.27
N GLU A 73 -35.51 2.80 -5.41
CA GLU A 73 -36.68 3.67 -5.46
C GLU A 73 -37.90 2.77 -5.23
N SER A 74 -38.16 2.47 -3.95
CA SER A 74 -39.49 2.04 -3.51
C SER A 74 -40.25 3.25 -2.96
N ASP A 75 -41.53 3.28 -3.32
CA ASP A 75 -42.64 4.03 -2.73
C ASP A 75 -42.92 5.41 -3.33
N ASP A 76 -44.01 5.55 -4.10
CA ASP A 76 -45.33 5.82 -3.51
C ASP A 76 -46.48 5.58 -4.52
N ASP A 77 -47.61 5.11 -3.97
CA ASP A 77 -48.88 4.67 -4.60
C ASP A 77 -49.62 5.71 -5.47
#